data_AF-A0A809XZD2-F1
#
_entry.id   AF-A0A809XZD2-F1
#
_cell.length_a   1.000
_cell.length_b   1.000
_cell.length_c   1.000
_cell.angle_alpha   90.00
_cell.angle_beta   90.00
_cell.angle_gamma   90.00
#
_symmetry.space_group_name_H-M   'P 1'
#
loop_
_entity.id
_entity.type
_entity.pdbx_description
1 polymer ?
#
loop_
_entity_poly.entity_id
_entity_poly.type
_entity_poly.pdbx_seq_one_letter_code
_entity_poly.pdbx_strand_id
1 'polypeptide(L)'
;MQQFVAKANVDHYIGLLTGSDLTFNSQMAITRLLIAELDKLAHDQEHLEFAEKRAADGRDRVKRMTEMRDGHPFGTTEREQAERLLVNCENLQTVLEDFCNRLRERGSR
;
A
#
# COMPACT_ATOMS: atom_id res chain seq x y z
N MET A 1 -3.05 22.69 -4.49
CA MET A 1 -3.76 22.30 -3.25
C MET A 1 -4.34 20.89 -3.33
N GLN A 2 -5.05 20.52 -4.40
CA GLN A 2 -5.64 19.17 -4.55
C GLN A 2 -4.61 18.03 -4.54
N GLN A 3 -3.45 18.19 -5.18
CA GLN A 3 -2.38 17.17 -5.17
C GLN A 3 -1.81 16.93 -3.76
N PHE A 4 -1.67 17.98 -2.93
CA PHE A 4 -1.22 17.83 -1.54
C PHE A 4 -2.22 17.04 -0.69
N VAL A 5 -3.51 17.32 -0.88
CA VAL A 5 -4.59 16.57 -0.21
C VAL A 5 -4.58 15.11 -0.67
N ALA A 6 -4.43 14.85 -1.97
CA ALA A 6 -4.35 13.49 -2.50
C ALA A 6 -3.14 12.72 -1.92
N LYS A 7 -1.96 13.33 -1.84
CA LYS A 7 -0.78 12.70 -1.19
C LYS A 7 -1.03 12.41 0.29
N ALA A 8 -1.64 13.33 1.03
CA ALA A 8 -2.01 13.12 2.43
C ALA A 8 -3.04 12.00 2.60
N ASN A 9 -4.03 11.92 1.71
CA ASN A 9 -5.02 10.84 1.73
C ASN A 9 -4.39 9.48 1.38
N VAL A 10 -3.47 9.44 0.41
CA VAL A 10 -2.68 8.23 0.11
C VAL A 10 -1.95 7.75 1.36
N ASP A 11 -1.22 8.64 2.04
CA ASP A 11 -0.49 8.31 3.27
C ASP A 11 -1.43 7.80 4.37
N HIS A 12 -2.59 8.45 4.52
CA HIS A 12 -3.61 8.05 5.49
C HIS A 12 -4.16 6.65 5.19
N TYR A 13 -4.56 6.36 3.95
CA TYR A 13 -5.11 5.06 3.57
C TYR A 13 -4.07 3.94 3.61
N ILE A 14 -2.82 4.22 3.26
CA ILE A 14 -1.68 3.32 3.48
C ILE A 14 -1.58 2.98 4.98
N GLY A 15 -1.68 3.98 5.86
CA GLY A 15 -1.66 3.78 7.31
C GLY A 15 -2.77 2.83 7.78
N LEU A 16 -4.01 3.07 7.33
CA LEU A 16 -5.16 2.24 7.66
C LEU A 16 -4.99 0.79 7.17
N LEU A 17 -4.58 0.59 5.92
CA LEU A 17 -4.42 -0.75 5.31
C LEU A 17 -3.34 -1.60 5.99
N THR A 18 -2.42 -0.96 6.70
CA THR A 18 -1.37 -1.65 7.46
C THR A 18 -1.67 -1.81 8.95
N GLY A 19 -2.86 -1.40 9.41
CA GLY A 19 -3.35 -1.66 10.76
C GLY A 19 -3.92 -3.08 10.92
N SER A 20 -3.92 -3.57 12.15
CA SER A 20 -4.34 -4.95 12.51
C SER A 20 -5.85 -5.19 12.52
N ASP A 21 -6.67 -4.14 12.47
CA ASP A 21 -8.08 -4.22 12.88
C ASP A 21 -9.08 -3.95 11.73
N LEU A 22 -8.70 -4.28 10.50
CA LEU A 22 -9.60 -4.11 9.35
C LEU A 22 -10.40 -5.37 9.06
N THR A 23 -11.71 -5.22 8.96
CA THR A 23 -12.56 -6.22 8.32
C THR A 23 -12.29 -6.25 6.81
N PHE A 24 -12.55 -7.40 6.16
CA PHE A 24 -12.40 -7.53 4.70
C PHE A 24 -13.17 -6.45 3.92
N ASN A 25 -14.40 -6.13 4.35
CA ASN A 25 -15.21 -5.09 3.70
C ASN A 25 -14.59 -3.71 3.85
N SER A 26 -14.08 -3.38 5.04
CA SER A 26 -13.38 -2.12 5.29
C SER A 26 -12.11 -2.02 4.46
N GLN A 27 -11.32 -3.09 4.38
CA GLN A 27 -10.11 -3.16 3.57
C GLN A 27 -10.40 -2.90 2.09
N MET A 28 -11.42 -3.56 1.53
CA MET A 28 -11.80 -3.37 0.13
C MET A 28 -12.24 -1.92 -0.13
N ALA A 29 -13.01 -1.32 0.78
CA ALA A 29 -13.43 0.07 0.66
C ALA A 29 -12.22 1.04 0.71
N ILE A 30 -11.30 0.86 1.66
CA ILE A 30 -10.11 1.71 1.79
C ILE A 30 -9.18 1.55 0.58
N THR A 31 -9.03 0.33 0.04
CA THR A 31 -8.24 0.09 -1.17
C THR A 31 -8.82 0.85 -2.38
N ARG A 32 -10.15 0.88 -2.53
CA ARG A 32 -10.80 1.67 -3.58
C ARG A 32 -10.58 3.17 -3.40
N LEU A 33 -10.64 3.67 -2.17
CA LEU A 33 -10.36 5.08 -1.86
C LEU A 33 -8.90 5.43 -2.16
N LEU A 34 -7.96 4.56 -1.80
CA LEU A 34 -6.55 4.70 -2.14
C LEU A 34 -6.35 4.81 -3.65
N ILE A 35 -6.93 3.90 -4.44
CA ILE A 35 -6.84 3.92 -5.90
C ILE A 35 -7.37 5.24 -6.46
N ALA A 36 -8.52 5.72 -5.96
CA ALA A 36 -9.11 6.97 -6.40
C ALA A 36 -8.20 8.19 -6.12
N GLU A 37 -7.46 8.20 -5.01
CA GLU A 37 -6.47 9.24 -4.73
C GLU A 37 -5.22 9.12 -5.61
N LEU A 38 -4.74 7.89 -5.86
CA LEU A 38 -3.62 7.65 -6.76
C LEU A 38 -3.96 8.08 -8.20
N ASP A 39 -5.18 7.84 -8.67
CA ASP A 39 -5.62 8.24 -10.01
C ASP A 39 -5.64 9.77 -10.18
N LYS A 40 -5.89 10.54 -9.11
CA LYS A 40 -5.74 12.01 -9.13
C LYS A 40 -4.28 12.43 -9.34
N LEU A 41 -3.33 11.61 -8.90
CA LEU A 41 -1.89 11.85 -9.04
C LEU A 41 -1.33 11.26 -10.34
N ALA A 42 -2.02 10.30 -10.97
CA ALA A 42 -1.55 9.56 -12.15
C ALA A 42 -1.30 10.42 -13.40
N HIS A 43 -1.82 11.65 -13.41
CA HIS A 43 -1.76 12.54 -14.56
C HIS A 43 -0.42 13.29 -14.66
N ASP A 44 0.36 13.33 -13.58
CA ASP A 44 1.52 14.19 -13.43
C ASP A 44 2.76 13.39 -13.04
N GLN A 45 3.78 13.42 -13.91
CA GLN A 45 5.03 12.70 -13.71
C GLN A 45 5.82 13.22 -12.50
N GLU A 46 5.57 14.46 -12.06
CA GLU A 46 6.19 15.04 -10.87
C GLU A 46 5.85 14.27 -9.59
N HIS A 47 4.91 13.33 -9.65
CA HIS A 47 4.54 12.47 -8.54
C HIS A 47 5.24 11.10 -8.54
N LEU A 48 6.10 10.81 -9.52
CA LEU A 48 6.83 9.55 -9.59
C LEU A 48 7.71 9.33 -8.36
N GLU A 49 8.48 10.33 -7.93
CA GLU A 49 9.34 10.19 -6.74
C GLU A 49 8.53 9.84 -5.48
N PHE A 50 7.37 10.48 -5.32
CA PHE A 50 6.45 10.16 -4.23
C PHE A 50 5.94 8.72 -4.33
N ALA A 51 5.50 8.29 -5.52
CA ALA A 51 5.01 6.94 -5.77
C ALA A 51 6.09 5.88 -5.47
N GLU A 52 7.30 6.08 -5.99
CA GLU A 52 8.41 5.15 -5.82
C GLU A 52 8.86 5.05 -4.37
N LYS A 53 8.86 6.17 -3.63
CA LYS A 53 9.12 6.17 -2.20
C LYS A 53 8.08 5.33 -1.45
N ARG A 54 6.79 5.47 -1.76
CA ARG A 54 5.73 4.67 -1.12
C ARG A 54 5.82 3.19 -1.49
N ALA A 55 6.15 2.87 -2.74
CA ALA A 55 6.41 1.49 -3.14
C ALA A 55 7.62 0.90 -2.41
N ALA A 56 8.69 1.67 -2.19
CA ALA A 56 9.84 1.25 -1.40
C ALA A 56 9.46 0.99 0.08
N ASP A 57 8.78 1.95 0.71
CA ASP A 57 8.26 1.81 2.08
C ASP A 57 7.35 0.56 2.21
N GLY A 58 6.57 0.26 1.16
CA GLY A 58 5.72 -0.92 1.07
C GLY A 58 6.49 -2.24 1.00
N ARG A 59 7.56 -2.33 0.20
CA ARG A 59 8.44 -3.52 0.16
C ARG A 59 9.05 -3.81 1.53
N ASP A 60 9.48 -2.76 2.24
CA ASP A 60 10.03 -2.90 3.59
C ASP A 60 8.97 -3.38 4.60
N ARG A 61 7.70 -3.02 4.41
CA ARG A 61 6.59 -3.53 5.24
C ARG A 61 6.31 -5.00 4.96
N VAL A 62 6.21 -5.40 3.69
CA VAL A 62 6.04 -6.81 3.30
C VAL A 62 7.15 -7.67 3.88
N LYS A 63 8.40 -7.21 3.76
CA LYS A 63 9.56 -7.89 4.34
C LYS A 63 9.44 -8.06 5.86
N ARG A 64 9.14 -6.98 6.60
CA ARG A 64 8.97 -7.04 8.06
C ARG A 64 7.84 -7.97 8.50
N MET A 65 6.70 -7.96 7.81
CA MET A 65 5.58 -8.85 8.14
C MET A 65 5.88 -10.31 7.80
N THR A 66 6.65 -10.55 6.74
CA THR A 66 7.19 -11.89 6.41
C THR A 66 8.09 -12.40 7.53
N GLU A 67 9.04 -11.59 7.97
CA GLU A 67 9.95 -11.93 9.08
C GLU A 67 9.19 -12.16 10.39
N MET A 68 8.18 -11.34 10.68
CA MET A 68 7.32 -11.50 11.86
C MET A 68 6.53 -12.81 11.81
N ARG A 69 5.89 -13.12 10.68
CA ARG A 69 5.19 -14.39 10.45
C ARG A 69 6.13 -15.57 10.70
N ASP A 70 7.31 -15.53 10.09
CA ASP A 70 8.26 -16.65 10.13
C ASP A 70 8.95 -16.80 11.49
N GLY A 71 8.96 -15.74 12.32
CA GLY A 71 9.39 -15.78 13.71
C GLY A 71 8.41 -16.47 14.67
N HIS A 72 7.15 -16.70 14.27
CA HIS A 72 6.14 -17.35 15.09
C HIS A 72 5.83 -18.79 14.62
N PRO A 73 5.72 -19.77 15.54
CA PRO A 73 5.34 -21.14 15.19
C PRO A 73 3.97 -21.23 14.51
N PHE A 74 3.76 -22.30 13.76
CA PHE A 74 2.44 -22.59 13.19
C PHE A 74 1.38 -22.80 14.28
N GLY A 75 0.18 -22.28 14.01
CA GLY A 75 -0.98 -22.41 14.91
C GLY A 75 -1.00 -21.43 16.09
N THR A 76 -0.05 -20.48 16.18
CA THR A 76 -0.16 -19.41 17.17
C THR A 76 -0.98 -18.24 16.64
N THR A 77 -1.69 -17.56 17.54
CA THR A 77 -2.49 -16.38 17.22
C THR A 77 -1.64 -15.27 16.61
N GLU A 78 -0.40 -15.10 17.09
CA GLU A 78 0.55 -14.11 16.56
C GLU A 78 0.89 -14.40 15.09
N ARG A 79 1.10 -15.68 14.75
CA ARG A 79 1.35 -16.07 13.36
C ARG A 79 0.13 -15.80 12.49
N GLU A 80 -1.07 -16.19 12.94
CA GLU A 80 -2.31 -15.94 12.19
C GLU A 80 -2.54 -14.44 11.96
N GLN A 81 -2.25 -13.60 12.96
CA GLN A 81 -2.33 -12.14 12.84
C GLN A 81 -1.29 -11.62 11.84
N ALA A 82 -0.04 -12.10 11.92
CA ALA A 82 1.00 -11.74 10.97
C ALA A 82 0.66 -12.14 9.53
N GLU A 83 0.05 -13.31 9.32
CA GLU A 83 -0.41 -13.78 8.01
C GLU A 83 -1.50 -12.89 7.43
N ARG A 84 -2.50 -12.52 8.24
CA ARG A 84 -3.56 -11.59 7.80
C ARG A 84 -2.98 -10.22 7.42
N LEU A 85 -2.09 -9.68 8.25
CA LEU A 85 -1.42 -8.40 7.98
C LEU A 85 -0.51 -8.46 6.75
N LEU A 86 0.19 -9.58 6.54
CA LEU A 86 1.04 -9.78 5.39
C LEU A 86 0.23 -9.74 4.09
N VAL A 87 -0.89 -10.45 4.02
CA VAL A 87 -1.79 -10.42 2.86
C VAL A 87 -2.23 -8.98 2.54
N ASN A 88 -2.53 -8.18 3.57
CA ASN A 88 -2.90 -6.78 3.37
C ASN A 88 -1.75 -5.95 2.81
N CYS A 89 -0.53 -6.16 3.32
CA CYS A 89 0.67 -5.50 2.84
C CYS A 89 1.02 -5.90 1.40
N GLU A 90 0.86 -7.16 1.02
CA GLU A 90 1.09 -7.66 -0.35
C GLU A 90 0.09 -7.08 -1.36
N ASN A 91 -1.19 -7.03 -0.97
CA ASN A 91 -2.23 -6.39 -1.78
C ASN A 91 -1.96 -4.90 -1.97
N LEU A 92 -1.58 -4.20 -0.90
CA LEU A 92 -1.18 -2.80 -0.98
C LEU A 92 0.05 -2.61 -1.86
N GLN A 93 1.05 -3.49 -1.75
CA GLN A 93 2.27 -3.42 -2.56
C GLN A 93 1.95 -3.53 -4.04
N THR A 94 1.08 -4.46 -4.42
CA THR A 94 0.63 -4.62 -5.82
C THR A 94 0.05 -3.31 -6.36
N VAL A 95 -0.84 -2.66 -5.59
CA VAL A 95 -1.45 -1.37 -5.99
C VAL A 95 -0.40 -0.26 -6.19
N LEU A 96 0.61 -0.20 -5.31
CA LEU A 96 1.66 0.82 -5.40
C LEU A 96 2.62 0.58 -6.57
N GLU A 97 3.00 -0.67 -6.84
CA GLU A 97 3.83 -1.01 -7.99
C GLU A 97 3.11 -0.75 -9.32
N ASP A 98 1.82 -1.13 -9.42
CA ASP A 98 1.00 -0.85 -10.60
C ASP A 98 0.89 0.66 -10.85
N PHE A 99 0.76 1.46 -9.79
CA PHE A 99 0.75 2.92 -9.92
C PHE A 99 2.11 3.47 -10.39
N CYS A 100 3.23 2.98 -9.84
CA CYS A 100 4.56 3.38 -10.29
C CYS A 100 4.78 3.03 -11.77
N ASN A 101 4.37 1.84 -12.20
CA ASN A 101 4.47 1.40 -13.59
C ASN A 101 3.67 2.30 -14.53
N ARG A 102 2.41 2.62 -14.18
CA ARG A 102 1.55 3.55 -14.94
C ARG A 102 2.20 4.94 -15.10
N LEU A 103 2.87 5.45 -14.07
CA LEU A 103 3.61 6.72 -14.17
C LEU A 103 4.84 6.59 -15.08
N ARG A 104 5.66 5.53 -14.94
CA ARG A 104 6.85 5.35 -15.81
C ARG A 104 6.51 5.24 -17.29
N GLU A 105 5.45 4.52 -17.63
CA GLU A 105 4.98 4.36 -19.02
C GLU A 105 4.54 5.69 -19.63
N ARG A 106 4.01 6.62 -18.83
CA ARG A 106 3.59 7.95 -19.29
C ARG A 106 4.78 8.89 -19.55
N GLY A 107 5.80 8.85 -18.69
CA GLY A 107 7.03 9.65 -18.89
C GLY A 107 7.93 9.16 -20.03
N SER A 108 7.59 8.03 -20.67
CA SER A 108 8.35 7.43 -21.77
C SER A 108 7.82 7.79 -23.17
N ARG A 109 6.86 8.73 -23.27
CA ARG A 109 6.33 9.28 -24.53
C ARG A 109 6.73 10.74 -24.69
#